data_AF-A0A967X3B1-F1
#
_entry.id   AF-A0A967X3B1-F1
#
_cell.length_a   1.000
_cell.length_b   1.000
_cell.length_c   1.000
_cell.angle_alpha   90.00
_cell.angle_beta   90.00
_cell.angle_gamma   90.00
#
_symmetry.space_group_name_H-M   'P 1'
#
loop_
_entity.id
_entity.type
_entity.pdbx_description
1 polymer ?
#
loop_
_entity_poly.entity_id
_entity_poly.type
_entity_poly.pdbx_seq_one_letter_code
_entity_poly.pdbx_strand_id
1 'polypeptide(L)'
;MRTKIALIGGGNIGGVLAEQAVARELGDVVIFDVVEGMPQGKALDMAEGAPLLGSDARVTGTNDYADIAGADLVIITAGLARKPGMSRDDLLAKNLAIMKTVAQGVAEHAPDATVIVVSNPLDAMVY
;
A
#
# COMPACT_ATOMS: atom_id res chain seq x y z
N MET A 1 14.96 -0.69 16.02
CA MET A 1 13.59 -0.34 15.58
C MET A 1 13.23 -1.33 14.48
N ARG A 2 11.99 -1.85 14.42
CA ARG A 2 11.58 -2.69 13.29
C ARG A 2 11.35 -1.82 12.06
N THR A 3 11.68 -2.34 10.88
CA THR A 3 11.37 -1.70 9.61
C THR A 3 9.87 -1.47 9.52
N LYS A 4 9.44 -0.25 9.16
CA LYS A 4 8.03 0.08 8.91
C LYS A 4 7.76 0.12 7.40
N ILE A 5 6.82 -0.71 6.94
CA ILE A 5 6.45 -0.87 5.54
C ILE A 5 5.04 -0.33 5.32
N ALA A 6 4.90 0.73 4.52
CA ALA A 6 3.61 1.27 4.12
C ALA A 6 3.19 0.73 2.75
N LEU A 7 2.03 0.08 2.67
CA LEU A 7 1.42 -0.34 1.42
C LEU A 7 0.31 0.64 1.05
N ILE A 8 0.50 1.38 -0.04
CA ILE A 8 -0.50 2.27 -0.57
C ILE A 8 -1.34 1.51 -1.59
N GLY A 9 -2.56 1.15 -1.20
CA GLY A 9 -3.48 0.27 -1.92
C GLY A 9 -3.62 -1.09 -1.20
N GLY A 10 -4.80 -1.36 -0.65
CA GLY A 10 -5.16 -2.59 0.05
C GLY A 10 -5.84 -3.65 -0.84
N GLY A 11 -5.82 -3.46 -2.16
CA GLY A 11 -6.37 -4.41 -3.14
C GLY A 11 -5.65 -5.77 -3.15
N ASN A 12 -5.86 -6.57 -4.19
CA ASN A 12 -5.31 -7.95 -4.23
C ASN A 12 -3.78 -7.99 -4.08
N ILE A 13 -3.07 -7.13 -4.81
CA ILE A 13 -1.59 -7.07 -4.76
C ILE A 13 -1.12 -6.59 -3.39
N GLY A 14 -1.67 -5.48 -2.89
CA GLY A 14 -1.33 -4.95 -1.57
C GLY A 14 -1.61 -5.94 -0.44
N GLY A 15 -2.73 -6.66 -0.49
CA GLY A 15 -3.05 -7.71 0.47
C GLY A 15 -2.02 -8.84 0.50
N VAL A 16 -1.65 -9.37 -0.67
CA VAL A 16 -0.63 -10.45 -0.76
C VAL A 16 0.73 -9.96 -0.30
N LEU A 17 1.13 -8.74 -0.64
CA LEU A 17 2.39 -8.17 -0.17
C LEU A 17 2.40 -7.98 1.36
N ALA A 18 1.30 -7.49 1.95
CA ALA A 18 1.18 -7.36 3.40
C ALA A 18 1.30 -8.72 4.08
N GLU A 19 0.54 -9.70 3.60
CA GLU A 19 0.54 -11.06 4.15
C GLU A 19 1.95 -11.68 4.09
N GLN A 20 2.65 -11.55 2.96
CA GLN A 20 4.03 -12.05 2.84
C GLN A 20 5.02 -11.29 3.71
N ALA A 21 4.86 -9.98 3.90
CA ALA A 21 5.71 -9.19 4.77
C ALA A 21 5.53 -9.59 6.24
N VAL A 22 4.29 -9.80 6.69
CA VAL A 22 3.95 -10.27 8.04
C VAL A 22 4.46 -11.70 8.24
N ALA A 23 4.14 -12.62 7.33
CA ALA A 23 4.50 -14.04 7.44
C ALA A 23 6.01 -14.29 7.48
N ARG A 24 6.82 -13.39 6.89
CA ARG A 24 8.27 -13.50 6.83
C ARG A 24 9.00 -12.55 7.77
N GLU A 25 8.27 -11.85 8.64
CA GLU A 25 8.82 -10.88 9.60
C GLU A 25 9.70 -9.79 8.97
N LEU A 26 9.33 -9.30 7.78
CA LEU A 26 10.11 -8.27 7.07
C LEU A 26 10.02 -6.88 7.71
N GLY A 27 8.98 -6.66 8.51
CA GLY A 27 8.71 -5.39 9.18
C GLY A 27 7.28 -5.27 9.67
N ASP A 28 7.00 -4.19 10.40
CA ASP A 28 5.64 -3.81 10.75
C ASP A 28 4.97 -3.14 9.53
N VAL A 29 3.72 -3.52 9.24
CA VAL A 29 3.01 -3.16 8.02
C VAL A 29 1.86 -2.19 8.31
N VAL A 30 1.74 -1.15 7.49
CA VAL A 30 0.57 -0.27 7.43
C VAL A 30 -0.06 -0.39 6.04
N ILE A 31 -1.31 -0.82 5.97
CA ILE A 31 -2.08 -0.92 4.73
C ILE A 31 -2.96 0.33 4.64
N PHE A 32 -2.66 1.22 3.71
CA PHE A 32 -3.50 2.36 3.38
C PHE A 32 -4.42 2.01 2.20
N ASP A 33 -5.70 2.35 2.30
CA ASP A 33 -6.59 2.40 1.14
C ASP A 33 -7.62 3.52 1.31
N VAL A 34 -8.31 3.93 0.24
CA VAL A 34 -9.40 4.90 0.32
C VAL A 34 -10.75 4.25 0.66
N VAL A 35 -10.86 2.93 0.50
CA VAL A 35 -12.06 2.18 0.83
C VAL A 35 -12.11 1.93 2.35
N GLU A 36 -13.03 2.59 3.03
CA GLU A 36 -13.21 2.45 4.48
C GLU A 36 -13.52 0.99 4.89
N GLY A 37 -12.94 0.56 6.01
CA GLY A 37 -13.14 -0.77 6.60
C GLY A 37 -12.37 -1.90 5.90
N MET A 38 -12.04 -1.75 4.61
CA MET A 38 -11.33 -2.76 3.84
C MET A 38 -9.89 -3.00 4.32
N PRO A 39 -9.01 -1.98 4.47
CA PRO A 39 -7.66 -2.20 4.94
C PRO A 39 -7.65 -2.68 6.39
N GLN A 40 -8.56 -2.19 7.24
CA GLN A 40 -8.70 -2.61 8.64
C GLN A 40 -9.09 -4.08 8.75
N GLY A 41 -10.08 -4.53 7.96
CA GLY A 41 -10.51 -5.92 7.94
C GLY A 41 -9.38 -6.87 7.51
N LYS A 42 -8.63 -6.51 6.48
CA LYS A 42 -7.46 -7.29 6.02
C LYS A 42 -6.36 -7.34 7.07
N ALA A 43 -6.06 -6.21 7.71
CA ALA A 43 -5.06 -6.16 8.78
C ALA A 43 -5.47 -7.03 9.98
N LEU A 44 -6.75 -6.99 10.38
CA LEU A 44 -7.27 -7.82 11.46
C LEU A 44 -7.13 -9.32 11.14
N ASP A 45 -7.55 -9.73 9.94
CA ASP A 45 -7.43 -11.12 9.46
C ASP A 45 -5.97 -11.63 9.52
N MET A 46 -5.03 -10.81 9.01
CA MET A 46 -3.60 -11.12 9.08
C MET A 46 -3.06 -11.17 10.52
N ALA A 47 -3.50 -10.25 11.39
CA ALA A 47 -3.06 -10.21 12.78
C ALA A 47 -3.57 -11.42 13.58
N GLU A 48 -4.78 -11.89 13.31
CA GLU A 48 -5.35 -13.11 13.92
C GLU A 48 -4.63 -14.38 13.44
N GLY A 49 -4.14 -14.40 12.20
CA GLY A 49 -3.35 -15.50 11.64
C GLY A 49 -1.87 -15.50 12.04
N ALA A 50 -1.29 -14.34 12.37
CA ALA A 50 0.15 -14.18 12.63
C ALA A 50 0.73 -15.16 13.70
N PRO A 51 0.05 -15.46 14.82
CA PRO A 51 0.55 -16.42 15.80
C PRO A 51 0.73 -17.85 15.25
N LEU A 52 -0.09 -18.26 14.27
CA LEU A 52 0.03 -19.57 13.62
C LEU A 52 1.28 -19.66 12.75
N LEU A 53 1.75 -18.52 12.26
CA LEU A 53 2.98 -18.40 11.47
C LEU A 53 4.21 -18.16 12.35
N GLY A 54 4.03 -18.00 13.67
CA GLY A 54 5.10 -17.62 14.58
C GLY A 54 5.61 -16.19 14.39
N SER A 55 4.85 -15.34 13.70
CA SER A 55 5.19 -13.94 13.45
C SER A 55 4.62 -13.04 14.53
N ASP A 56 5.43 -12.08 14.99
CA ASP A 56 5.00 -11.00 15.88
C ASP A 56 4.99 -9.63 15.19
N ALA A 57 5.09 -9.60 13.86
CA ALA A 57 5.00 -8.37 13.07
C ALA A 57 3.64 -7.70 13.28
N ARG A 58 3.64 -6.37 13.48
CA ARG A 58 2.40 -5.60 13.60
C ARG A 58 1.86 -5.31 12.22
N VAL A 59 0.55 -5.48 12.03
CA VAL A 59 -0.14 -5.07 10.80
C VAL A 59 -1.34 -4.21 11.16
N THR A 60 -1.49 -3.07 10.49
CA THR A 60 -2.59 -2.13 10.71
C THR A 60 -3.18 -1.70 9.38
N GLY A 61 -4.47 -1.39 9.37
CA GLY A 61 -5.17 -0.86 8.22
C GLY A 61 -5.64 0.56 8.50
N THR A 62 -5.52 1.45 7.52
CA THR A 62 -5.86 2.86 7.67
C THR A 62 -6.41 3.46 6.37
N ASN A 63 -7.07 4.61 6.52
CA ASN A 63 -7.48 5.48 5.44
C ASN A 63 -6.83 6.88 5.55
N ASP A 64 -5.86 7.06 6.48
CA ASP A 64 -5.16 8.31 6.75
C ASP A 64 -3.66 8.19 6.44
N TYR A 65 -3.11 9.16 5.70
CA TYR A 65 -1.68 9.21 5.41
C TYR A 65 -0.84 9.55 6.64
N ALA A 66 -1.40 10.16 7.69
CA ALA A 66 -0.67 10.39 8.93
C ALA A 66 -0.11 9.08 9.53
N ASP A 67 -0.81 7.96 9.33
CA ASP A 67 -0.41 6.65 9.86
C ASP A 67 0.78 6.02 9.11
N ILE A 68 1.12 6.50 7.90
CA ILE A 68 2.33 6.04 7.20
C ILE A 68 3.60 6.75 7.70
N ALA A 69 3.47 7.69 8.64
CA ALA A 69 4.60 8.50 9.09
C ALA A 69 5.78 7.65 9.60
N GLY A 70 6.99 8.01 9.16
CA GLY A 70 8.22 7.29 9.51
C GLY A 70 8.32 5.89 8.89
N ALA A 71 7.63 5.62 7.78
CA ALA A 71 7.87 4.41 7.00
C ALA A 71 9.29 4.42 6.39
N ASP A 72 9.99 3.29 6.47
CA ASP A 72 11.28 3.08 5.82
C ASP A 72 11.09 2.68 4.34
N LEU A 73 9.98 2.00 4.04
CA LEU A 73 9.62 1.51 2.72
C LEU A 73 8.16 1.82 2.43
N VAL A 74 7.90 2.42 1.26
CA VAL A 74 6.56 2.65 0.73
C VAL A 74 6.40 1.86 -0.56
N ILE A 75 5.41 0.96 -0.63
CA ILE A 75 5.08 0.23 -1.84
C ILE A 75 3.73 0.68 -2.36
N ILE A 76 3.71 1.21 -3.58
CA ILE A 76 2.51 1.78 -4.19
C ILE A 76 1.92 0.77 -5.15
N THR A 77 0.76 0.23 -4.76
CA THR A 77 -0.05 -0.68 -5.57
C THR A 77 -1.39 -0.05 -5.97
N ALA A 78 -1.69 1.14 -5.43
CA ALA A 78 -2.89 1.90 -5.72
C ALA A 78 -2.96 2.27 -7.20
N GLY A 79 -4.07 1.90 -7.83
CA GLY A 79 -4.36 2.22 -9.20
C GLY A 79 -5.71 1.65 -9.59
N LEU A 80 -6.31 2.22 -10.63
CA LEU A 80 -7.53 1.68 -11.21
C LEU A 80 -7.21 0.50 -12.11
N ALA A 81 -7.94 -0.59 -11.91
CA ALA A 81 -8.01 -1.65 -12.90
C ALA A 81 -8.78 -1.15 -14.13
N ARG A 82 -8.35 -1.56 -15.32
CA ARG A 82 -9.05 -1.25 -16.56
C ARG A 82 -10.47 -1.83 -16.52
N LYS A 83 -11.48 -0.97 -16.69
CA LYS A 83 -12.88 -1.38 -16.77
C LYS A 83 -13.33 -1.59 -18.21
N PRO A 84 -14.33 -2.44 -18.48
CA PRO A 84 -14.94 -2.56 -19.81
C PRO A 84 -15.37 -1.17 -20.33
N GLY A 85 -15.03 -0.88 -21.59
CA GLY A 85 -15.35 0.42 -22.23
C GLY A 85 -14.38 1.56 -21.92
N MET A 86 -13.37 1.38 -21.06
CA MET A 86 -12.37 2.41 -20.76
C MET A 86 -11.25 2.45 -21.80
N SER A 87 -10.95 3.63 -22.32
CA SER A 87 -9.81 3.86 -23.21
C SER A 87 -8.47 3.77 -22.45
N ARG A 88 -7.36 3.62 -23.18
CA ARG A 88 -6.02 3.60 -22.57
C ARG A 88 -5.67 4.96 -21.97
N ASP A 89 -6.03 6.03 -22.65
CA ASP A 89 -5.70 7.40 -22.24
C ASP A 89 -6.50 7.81 -20.98
N ASP A 90 -7.78 7.43 -20.91
CA ASP A 90 -8.60 7.68 -19.71
C ASP A 90 -8.05 6.94 -18.49
N LEU A 91 -7.59 5.70 -18.67
CA LEU A 91 -6.98 4.91 -17.61
C LEU A 91 -5.70 5.57 -17.12
N LEU A 92 -4.83 5.99 -18.06
CA LEU A 92 -3.58 6.68 -17.75
C LEU A 92 -3.84 7.98 -16.98
N ALA A 93 -4.73 8.84 -17.47
CA ALA A 93 -5.05 10.12 -16.84
C ALA A 93 -5.56 9.95 -15.39
N LYS A 94 -6.41 8.96 -15.14
CA LYS A 94 -6.91 8.67 -13.79
C LYS A 94 -5.81 8.12 -12.87
N ASN A 95 -4.97 7.20 -13.36
CA ASN A 95 -3.88 6.66 -12.56
C ASN A 95 -2.81 7.73 -12.26
N LEU A 96 -2.55 8.67 -13.16
CA LEU A 96 -1.67 9.82 -12.91
C LEU A 96 -2.23 10.73 -11.80
N ALA A 97 -3.54 10.99 -11.79
CA ALA A 97 -4.17 11.77 -10.72
C ALA A 97 -4.09 11.07 -9.35
N ILE A 98 -4.29 9.75 -9.33
CA ILE A 98 -4.10 8.93 -8.12
C ILE A 98 -2.63 9.00 -7.68
N MET A 99 -1.68 8.77 -8.60
CA MET A 99 -0.26 8.81 -8.27
C MET A 99 0.18 10.15 -7.71
N LYS A 100 -0.29 11.27 -8.28
CA LYS A 100 0.03 12.59 -7.76
C LYS A 100 -0.42 12.76 -6.31
N THR A 101 -1.62 12.29 -5.99
CA THR A 101 -2.18 12.35 -4.63
C THR A 101 -1.37 11.47 -3.67
N VAL A 102 -1.04 10.25 -4.11
CA VAL A 102 -0.21 9.31 -3.34
C VAL A 102 1.18 9.90 -3.08
N ALA A 103 1.84 10.42 -4.13
CA ALA A 103 3.16 11.01 -4.02
C ALA A 103 3.18 12.20 -3.07
N GLN A 104 2.14 13.03 -3.06
CA GLN A 104 2.00 14.14 -2.10
C GLN A 104 1.89 13.63 -0.65
N GLY A 105 1.01 12.65 -0.40
CA GLY A 105 0.88 12.06 0.94
C GLY A 105 2.18 11.38 1.42
N VAL A 106 2.90 10.70 0.53
CA VAL A 106 4.21 10.11 0.85
C VAL A 106 5.25 11.18 1.13
N ALA A 107 5.34 12.22 0.31
CA ALA A 107 6.29 13.32 0.52
C ALA A 107 6.04 14.09 1.83
N GLU A 108 4.79 14.21 2.26
CA GLU A 108 4.43 14.91 3.50
C GLU A 108 4.71 14.06 4.75
N HIS A 109 4.41 12.76 4.71
CA HIS A 109 4.43 11.92 5.91
C HIS A 109 5.62 10.96 6.01
N ALA A 110 6.18 10.52 4.87
CA ALA A 110 7.31 9.59 4.82
C ALA A 110 8.36 10.01 3.77
N PRO A 111 8.93 11.24 3.86
CA PRO A 111 9.83 11.79 2.84
C PRO A 111 11.13 11.00 2.66
N ASP A 112 11.60 10.31 3.70
CA ASP A 112 12.86 9.56 3.70
C ASP A 112 12.68 8.08 3.28
N ALA A 113 11.45 7.66 2.97
CA ALA A 113 11.17 6.28 2.62
C ALA A 113 11.75 5.91 1.25
N THR A 114 12.24 4.66 1.14
CA THR A 114 12.43 4.06 -0.19
C THR A 114 11.06 3.81 -0.81
N VAL A 115 10.86 4.22 -2.07
CA VAL A 115 9.57 4.06 -2.77
C VAL A 115 9.67 3.00 -3.87
N ILE A 116 8.77 2.02 -3.84
CA ILE A 116 8.60 1.01 -4.90
C ILE A 116 7.22 1.19 -5.53
N VAL A 117 7.17 1.50 -6.82
CA VAL A 117 5.91 1.59 -7.57
C VAL A 117 5.64 0.26 -8.27
N VAL A 118 4.43 -0.27 -8.10
CA VAL A 118 3.94 -1.49 -8.78
C VAL A 118 2.78 -1.14 -9.73
N SER A 119 2.12 0.01 -9.52
CA SER A 119 0.97 0.46 -10.30
C SER A 119 1.27 0.63 -11.79
N ASN A 120 0.33 0.19 -12.63
CA ASN A 120 0.45 0.27 -14.09
C ASN A 120 -0.26 1.49 -14.71
N PRO A 121 0.19 1.98 -15.88
CA PRO A 121 1.38 1.54 -16.64
C PRO A 121 2.69 2.00 -15.98
N LEU A 122 3.53 1.04 -15.60
CA LEU A 122 4.63 1.23 -14.65
C LEU A 122 5.58 2.38 -15.03
N ASP A 123 6.08 2.39 -16.26
CA ASP A 123 7.08 3.38 -16.70
C ASP A 123 6.54 4.81 -16.65
N ALA A 124 5.25 5.00 -16.86
CA ALA A 124 4.60 6.31 -16.77
C ALA A 124 4.21 6.70 -15.34
N MET A 125 4.15 5.74 -14.40
CA MET A 125 3.83 5.98 -12.99
C MET A 125 5.08 6.27 -12.15
N VAL A 126 6.25 5.80 -12.59
CA VAL A 126 7.54 6.01 -11.89
C VAL A 126 8.16 7.37 -12.22
N TYR A 127 7.91 7.90 -13.42
CA TYR A 127 8.47 9.17 -13.91
C TYR A 127 7.74 10.39 -13.34
#